data_AF-A0A6S7JBN6-F1
#
_entry.id   AF-A0A6S7JBN6-F1
#
_cell.length_a   1.000
_cell.length_b   1.000
_cell.length_c   1.000
_cell.angle_alpha   90.00
_cell.angle_beta   90.00
_cell.angle_gamma   90.00
#
_symmetry.space_group_name_H-M   'P 1'
#
loop_
_entity.id
_entity.type
_entity.pdbx_description
1 polymer ?
#
loop_
_entity_poly.entity_id
_entity_poly.type
_entity_poly.pdbx_seq_one_letter_code
_entity_poly.pdbx_strand_id
1 'polypeptide(L)'
;MTVIGSWVVSTLWHVVKIYPLTRECIDSLQSEIWKFVWSKKPEWVRWETCMSDYLNGGLRIINLDIKSKALLIGRVFRFFEESAAPWKDFMRYYIGRALGINDNSRPNSDIPTPFYSHLLRVLREFAVDLGQPCTSKMYYLKRIEDCVTAVKARSELAWNQRFGPGLIWKEIWKDVARSFNDPVLRDFDWRTVHRVLPVNFRVHKWYSRISSACARCGERVETIEHTLIHCPMVKEMWMFILKLCNRIDASVLGLSERNMLLGCFQRTKTRDLLRYLIPRGKNECHISSGRMRKLTVLCILRITCEIDWKQNSVSWTRKTLRQNGV
;
A
#
# COMPACT_ATOMS: atom_id res chain seq x y z
N MET A 1 4.55 -3.59 6.43
CA MET A 1 4.37 -2.13 6.28
C MET A 1 3.93 -1.45 7.58
N THR A 2 2.93 -1.99 8.29
CA THR A 2 2.46 -1.48 9.61
C THR A 2 3.56 -1.35 10.68
N VAL A 3 4.61 -2.18 10.61
CA VAL A 3 5.72 -2.18 11.58
C VAL A 3 6.56 -0.89 11.54
N ILE A 4 6.82 -0.34 10.34
CA ILE A 4 7.62 0.88 10.18
C ILE A 4 6.88 2.06 10.84
N GLY A 5 5.59 2.19 10.53
CA GLY A 5 4.74 3.25 11.07
C GLY A 5 4.54 3.15 12.59
N SER A 6 4.56 1.95 13.17
CA SER A 6 4.29 1.75 14.59
C SER A 6 5.53 1.81 15.48
N TRP A 7 6.70 1.37 15.02
CA TRP A 7 7.91 1.24 15.88
C TRP A 7 8.95 2.34 15.66
N VAL A 8 9.41 2.54 14.43
CA VAL A 8 10.50 3.50 14.14
C VAL A 8 9.98 4.94 14.18
N VAL A 9 8.74 5.10 13.73
CA VAL A 9 8.18 6.40 13.40
C VAL A 9 7.41 7.02 14.58
N SER A 10 6.92 6.22 15.52
CA SER A 10 6.14 6.70 16.67
C SER A 10 6.99 7.50 17.66
N THR A 11 8.21 7.05 17.96
CA THR A 11 9.17 7.75 18.84
C THR A 11 9.68 9.04 18.20
N LEU A 12 9.95 9.01 16.88
CA LEU A 12 10.39 10.16 16.11
C LEU A 12 9.41 11.35 16.25
N TRP A 13 8.10 11.09 16.22
CA TRP A 13 7.11 12.18 16.30
C TRP A 13 7.09 12.95 17.62
N HIS A 14 7.56 12.36 18.72
CA HIS A 14 7.71 13.11 19.97
C HIS A 14 8.80 14.17 19.85
N VAL A 15 9.91 13.83 19.20
CA VAL A 15 11.02 14.75 18.95
C VAL A 15 10.65 15.80 17.90
N VAL A 16 10.04 15.38 16.78
CA VAL A 16 9.67 16.26 15.66
C VAL A 16 8.69 17.35 16.05
N LYS A 17 7.85 17.08 17.05
CA LYS A 17 7.01 18.13 17.62
C LYS A 17 7.89 19.28 18.10
N ILE A 18 8.95 19.00 18.86
CA ILE A 18 9.79 20.02 19.50
C ILE A 18 10.81 20.61 18.52
N TYR A 19 11.49 19.77 17.74
CA TYR A 19 12.57 20.17 16.84
C TYR A 19 12.29 19.78 15.39
N PRO A 20 12.41 20.71 14.42
CA PRO A 20 12.30 20.37 13.00
C PRO A 20 13.45 19.43 12.61
N LEU A 21 13.16 18.41 11.82
CA LEU A 21 14.20 17.53 11.29
C LEU A 21 15.01 18.27 10.23
N THR A 22 16.32 18.05 10.24
CA THR A 22 17.21 18.49 9.17
C THR A 22 16.96 17.66 7.90
N ARG A 23 17.26 18.23 6.72
CA ARG A 23 17.12 17.52 5.44
C ARG A 23 17.99 16.26 5.41
N GLU A 24 19.23 16.35 5.88
CA GLU A 24 20.15 15.21 6.00
C GLU A 24 19.54 14.04 6.79
N CYS A 25 18.89 14.33 7.93
CA CYS A 25 18.22 13.33 8.75
C CYS A 25 17.02 12.71 8.01
N ILE A 26 16.21 13.54 7.35
CA ILE A 26 15.07 13.09 6.55
C ILE A 26 15.54 12.15 5.43
N ASP A 27 16.53 12.57 4.64
CA ASP A 27 17.04 11.83 3.49
C ASP A 27 17.66 10.50 3.93
N SER A 28 18.43 10.50 5.01
CA SER A 28 19.02 9.29 5.59
C SER A 28 17.93 8.31 6.06
N LEU A 29 16.92 8.77 6.79
CA LEU A 29 15.85 7.92 7.29
C LEU A 29 14.97 7.39 6.16
N GLN A 30 14.64 8.23 5.18
CA GLN A 30 13.88 7.82 3.99
C GLN A 30 14.64 6.75 3.19
N SER A 31 15.96 6.90 3.02
CA SER A 31 16.80 5.89 2.36
C SER A 31 16.73 4.53 3.05
N GLU A 32 16.81 4.49 4.38
CA GLU A 32 16.72 3.24 5.14
C GLU A 32 15.32 2.61 5.10
N ILE A 33 14.26 3.44 5.20
CA ILE A 33 12.87 2.98 5.01
C ILE A 33 12.74 2.31 3.64
N TRP A 34 13.37 2.88 2.62
CA TRP A 34 13.27 2.37 1.26
C TRP A 34 14.03 1.07 1.04
N LYS A 35 15.25 0.96 1.57
CA LYS A 35 16.02 -0.30 1.60
C LYS A 35 15.26 -1.40 2.32
N PHE A 36 14.56 -1.06 3.41
CA PHE A 36 13.73 -2.00 4.16
C PHE A 36 12.51 -2.46 3.33
N VAL A 37 11.78 -1.53 2.71
CA VAL A 37 10.58 -1.81 1.90
C VAL A 37 10.89 -2.75 0.74
N TRP A 38 12.03 -2.56 0.07
CA TRP A 38 12.42 -3.37 -1.08
C TRP A 38 13.38 -4.52 -0.73
N SER A 39 13.67 -4.78 0.55
CA SER A 39 14.67 -5.79 0.95
C SER A 39 16.01 -5.65 0.21
N LYS A 40 16.48 -4.40 0.01
CA LYS A 40 17.66 -4.05 -0.80
C LYS A 40 17.59 -4.43 -2.29
N LYS A 41 16.42 -4.80 -2.80
CA LYS A 41 16.17 -5.04 -4.24
C LYS A 41 15.88 -3.72 -4.96
N PRO A 42 15.94 -3.70 -6.32
CA PRO A 42 15.64 -2.48 -7.08
C PRO A 42 14.23 -1.97 -6.80
N GLU A 43 14.11 -0.66 -6.84
CA GLU A 43 12.86 0.07 -6.65
C GLU A 43 11.98 -0.11 -7.87
N TRP A 44 10.83 -0.77 -7.71
CA TRP A 44 9.98 -1.03 -8.87
C TRP A 44 8.78 -0.08 -8.97
N VAL A 45 8.33 0.47 -7.84
CA VAL A 45 7.21 1.41 -7.77
C VAL A 45 7.71 2.74 -7.22
N ARG A 46 7.20 3.84 -7.80
CA ARG A 46 7.55 5.20 -7.38
C ARG A 46 7.13 5.47 -5.93
N TRP A 47 7.94 6.25 -5.24
CA TRP A 47 7.74 6.61 -3.83
C TRP A 47 6.37 7.26 -3.59
N GLU A 48 5.95 8.17 -4.48
CA GLU A 48 4.67 8.87 -4.41
C GLU A 48 3.49 7.89 -4.48
N THR A 49 3.58 6.87 -5.34
CA THR A 49 2.55 5.82 -5.42
C THR A 49 2.49 5.02 -4.12
N CYS A 50 3.63 4.70 -3.50
CA CYS A 50 3.67 3.97 -2.24
C CYS A 50 3.11 4.76 -1.03
N MET A 51 3.15 6.10 -1.07
CA MET A 51 2.53 6.94 -0.03
C MET A 51 1.01 6.88 -0.02
N SER A 52 0.42 6.59 -1.19
CA SER A 52 -1.03 6.60 -1.39
C SER A 52 -1.76 5.60 -0.49
N ASP A 53 -3.08 5.76 -0.42
CA ASP A 53 -3.94 4.83 0.27
C ASP A 53 -3.95 3.45 -0.43
N TYR A 54 -4.23 2.40 0.35
CA TYR A 54 -4.40 1.05 -0.18
C TYR A 54 -5.45 0.97 -1.29
N LEU A 55 -6.54 1.75 -1.19
CA LEU A 55 -7.60 1.80 -2.20
C LEU A 55 -7.17 2.45 -3.53
N ASN A 56 -6.03 3.15 -3.52
CA ASN A 56 -5.43 3.80 -4.67
C ASN A 56 -4.09 3.12 -5.05
N GLY A 57 -3.89 1.88 -4.60
CA GLY A 57 -2.70 1.09 -4.91
C GLY A 57 -1.45 1.47 -4.12
N GLY A 58 -1.54 2.32 -3.11
CA GLY A 58 -0.40 2.62 -2.25
C GLY A 58 -0.24 1.66 -1.09
N LEU A 59 0.75 1.96 -0.25
CA LEU A 59 1.16 1.18 0.92
C LEU A 59 1.04 2.00 2.21
N ARG A 60 0.50 3.23 2.12
CA ARG A 60 0.44 4.23 3.20
C ARG A 60 1.80 4.50 3.85
N ILE A 61 2.87 4.52 3.05
CA ILE A 61 4.19 4.88 3.56
C ILE A 61 4.18 6.36 3.96
N ILE A 62 4.74 6.66 5.13
CA ILE A 62 4.73 8.03 5.65
C ILE A 62 5.84 8.83 4.98
N ASN A 63 5.48 9.96 4.37
CA ASN A 63 6.46 10.96 3.96
C ASN A 63 6.91 11.74 5.19
N LEU A 64 8.15 11.50 5.64
CA LEU A 64 8.74 12.14 6.82
C LEU A 64 8.77 13.68 6.74
N ASP A 65 9.06 14.25 5.57
CA ASP A 65 9.12 15.70 5.36
C ASP A 65 7.73 16.34 5.48
N ILE A 66 6.74 15.81 4.74
CA ILE A 66 5.37 16.32 4.79
C ILE A 66 4.79 16.14 6.20
N LYS A 67 5.09 15.01 6.85
CA LYS A 67 4.58 14.73 8.20
C LYS A 67 5.19 15.63 9.25
N SER A 68 6.50 15.92 9.17
CA SER A 68 7.18 16.80 10.11
C SER A 68 6.64 18.23 10.02
N LYS A 69 6.50 18.75 8.80
CA LYS A 69 5.89 20.04 8.53
C LYS A 69 4.44 20.12 9.01
N ALA A 70 3.63 19.09 8.76
CA ALA A 70 2.23 19.05 9.21
C ALA A 70 2.09 19.02 10.75
N LEU A 71 3.04 18.41 11.48
CA LEU A 71 3.07 18.45 12.94
C LEU A 71 3.39 19.85 13.48
N LEU A 72 4.28 20.59 12.81
CA LEU A 72 4.58 21.99 13.12
C LEU A 72 3.37 22.90 12.87
N ILE A 73 2.68 22.73 11.73
CA ILE A 73 1.46 23.48 11.40
C ILE A 73 0.38 23.23 12.47
N GLY A 74 0.16 21.98 12.89
CA GLY A 74 -0.83 21.70 13.94
C GLY A 74 -0.46 22.25 15.32
N ARG A 75 0.78 22.69 15.57
CA ARG A 75 1.09 23.48 16.77
C ARG A 75 0.53 24.90 16.69
N VAL A 76 0.53 25.48 15.49
CA VAL A 76 -0.02 26.82 15.25
C VAL A 76 -1.53 26.82 15.48
N PHE A 77 -2.26 25.78 15.05
CA PHE A 77 -3.70 25.68 15.35
C PHE A 77 -3.98 25.47 16.84
N ARG A 78 -3.21 24.62 17.53
CA ARG A 78 -3.31 24.47 18.99
C ARG A 78 -2.99 25.77 19.73
N PHE A 79 -2.19 26.65 19.14
CA PHE A 79 -1.95 27.98 19.69
C PHE A 79 -3.23 28.85 19.70
N PHE A 80 -4.13 28.67 18.75
CA PHE A 80 -5.42 29.39 18.74
C PHE A 80 -6.49 28.71 19.62
N GLU A 81 -6.44 27.39 19.75
CA GLU A 81 -7.48 26.61 20.45
C GLU A 81 -7.27 26.48 21.97
N GLU A 82 -6.02 26.24 22.44
CA GLU A 82 -5.77 25.88 23.84
C GLU A 82 -5.90 27.10 24.78
N SER A 83 -6.06 26.88 26.09
CA SER A 83 -5.98 27.95 27.10
C SER A 83 -4.55 28.50 27.23
N ALA A 84 -4.32 29.45 28.14
CA ALA A 84 -2.99 30.04 28.34
C ALA A 84 -1.95 28.98 28.76
N ALA A 85 -0.83 28.92 28.04
CA ALA A 85 0.28 28.02 28.33
C ALA A 85 1.62 28.72 28.05
N PRO A 86 2.71 28.41 28.79
CA PRO A 86 3.97 29.16 28.69
C PRO A 86 4.59 29.19 27.28
N TRP A 87 4.46 28.10 26.52
CA TRP A 87 4.98 28.02 25.15
C TRP A 87 4.26 28.97 24.18
N LYS A 88 3.03 29.38 24.50
CA LYS A 88 2.25 30.34 23.69
C LYS A 88 2.80 31.75 23.84
N ASP A 89 3.34 32.09 25.00
CA ASP A 89 3.96 33.41 25.19
C ASP A 89 5.23 33.53 24.33
N PHE A 90 6.04 32.47 24.24
CA PHE A 90 7.17 32.44 23.30
C PHE A 90 6.73 32.51 21.83
N MET A 91 5.70 31.73 21.44
CA MET A 91 5.20 31.78 20.06
C MET A 91 4.62 33.16 19.71
N ARG A 92 3.90 33.79 20.63
CA ARG A 92 3.37 35.15 20.47
C ARG A 92 4.52 36.15 20.35
N TYR A 93 5.51 36.09 21.25
CA TYR A 93 6.67 36.98 21.23
C TYR A 93 7.43 36.92 19.89
N TYR A 94 7.70 35.71 19.37
CA TYR A 94 8.52 35.57 18.16
C TYR A 94 7.76 35.67 16.83
N ILE A 95 6.51 35.20 16.76
CA ILE A 95 5.76 35.12 15.50
C ILE A 95 4.33 35.66 15.58
N GLY A 96 3.91 36.23 16.71
CA GLY A 96 2.54 36.72 16.91
C GLY A 96 2.09 37.70 15.83
N ARG A 97 2.92 38.69 15.49
CA ARG A 97 2.65 39.66 14.41
C ARG A 97 2.43 38.99 13.05
N ALA A 98 3.27 38.01 12.71
CA ALA A 98 3.15 37.25 11.45
C ALA A 98 1.91 36.34 11.41
N LEU A 99 1.37 35.99 12.58
CA LEU A 99 0.11 35.25 12.73
C LEU A 99 -1.12 36.17 12.81
N GLY A 100 -0.96 37.50 12.65
CA GLY A 100 -2.05 38.48 12.71
C GLY A 100 -2.44 38.91 14.13
N ILE A 101 -1.64 38.56 15.15
CA ILE A 101 -1.85 38.96 16.54
C ILE A 101 -1.17 40.32 16.74
N ASN A 102 -1.92 41.38 16.50
CA ASN A 102 -1.46 42.75 16.70
C ASN A 102 -1.77 43.20 18.13
N ASP A 103 -1.00 42.67 19.07
CA ASP A 103 -1.05 43.07 20.47
C ASP A 103 0.18 43.91 20.83
N ASN A 104 -0.06 45.20 21.13
CA ASN A 104 0.97 46.14 21.57
C ASN A 104 1.13 46.17 23.10
N SER A 105 0.33 45.40 23.85
CA SER A 105 0.43 45.32 25.31
C SER A 105 1.58 44.46 25.81
N ARG A 106 2.25 43.73 24.90
CA ARG A 106 3.34 42.81 25.20
C ARG A 106 4.52 43.05 24.26
N PRO A 107 5.76 42.76 24.70
CA PRO A 107 6.92 42.85 23.82
C PRO A 107 6.79 41.83 22.69
N ASN A 108 7.31 42.18 21.52
CA ASN A 108 7.41 41.31 20.35
C ASN A 108 8.84 41.36 19.83
N SER A 109 9.35 40.25 19.30
CA SER A 109 10.65 40.20 18.64
C SER A 109 10.54 40.63 17.19
N ASP A 110 11.47 41.46 16.72
CA ASP A 110 11.64 41.72 15.29
C ASP A 110 12.39 40.58 14.58
N ILE A 111 13.17 39.78 15.33
CA ILE A 111 13.99 38.70 14.79
C ILE A 111 13.48 37.36 15.36
N PRO A 112 12.81 36.52 14.55
CA PRO A 112 12.41 35.19 14.97
C PRO A 112 13.64 34.28 15.11
N THR A 113 13.62 33.37 16.09
CA THR A 113 14.66 32.34 16.21
C THR A 113 14.70 31.45 14.94
N PRO A 114 15.78 30.69 14.70
CA PRO A 114 15.86 29.77 13.56
C PRO A 114 14.66 28.80 13.47
N PHE A 115 14.16 28.34 14.63
CA PHE A 115 12.96 27.50 14.72
C PHE A 115 11.72 28.21 14.19
N TYR A 116 11.45 29.42 14.68
CA TYR A 116 10.27 30.20 14.30
C TYR A 116 10.36 30.72 12.86
N SER A 117 11.56 31.05 12.39
CA SER A 117 11.83 31.37 10.99
C SER A 117 11.49 30.19 10.07
N HIS A 118 11.88 28.98 10.47
CA HIS A 118 11.52 27.76 9.75
C HIS A 118 10.01 27.53 9.76
N LEU A 119 9.34 27.71 10.89
CA LEU A 119 7.89 27.58 11.01
C LEU A 119 7.14 28.53 10.05
N LEU A 120 7.52 29.82 10.01
CA LEU A 120 6.94 30.79 9.09
C LEU A 120 7.18 30.43 7.62
N ARG A 121 8.33 29.84 7.30
CA ARG A 121 8.59 29.31 5.94
C ARG A 121 7.66 28.16 5.60
N VAL A 122 7.44 27.22 6.53
CA VAL A 122 6.52 26.09 6.34
C VAL A 122 5.08 26.55 6.15
N LEU A 123 4.61 27.53 6.94
CA LEU A 123 3.26 28.09 6.80
C LEU A 123 3.05 28.70 5.40
N ARG A 124 4.06 29.43 4.89
CA ARG A 124 4.04 29.99 3.52
C ARG A 124 4.08 28.92 2.45
N GLU A 125 4.96 27.92 2.58
CA GLU A 125 5.09 26.80 1.64
C GLU A 125 3.77 26.02 1.47
N PHE A 126 3.00 25.88 2.56
CA PHE A 126 1.74 25.13 2.57
C PHE A 126 0.50 25.98 2.33
N ALA A 127 0.66 27.30 2.10
CA ALA A 127 -0.44 28.25 1.97
C ALA A 127 -1.53 28.03 3.05
N VAL A 128 -1.09 27.97 4.31
CA VAL A 128 -1.95 27.64 5.46
C VAL A 128 -2.97 28.75 5.71
N ASP A 129 -4.25 28.42 5.61
CA ASP A 129 -5.35 29.28 6.06
C ASP A 129 -5.53 29.16 7.57
N LEU A 130 -5.16 30.21 8.32
CA LEU A 130 -5.27 30.27 9.76
C LEU A 130 -6.72 30.43 10.27
N GLY A 131 -7.65 30.83 9.40
CA GLY A 131 -9.07 31.01 9.75
C GLY A 131 -9.86 29.70 9.84
N GLN A 132 -9.33 28.61 9.30
CA GLN A 132 -10.00 27.30 9.30
C GLN A 132 -9.32 26.35 10.30
N PRO A 133 -9.99 25.95 11.40
CA PRO A 133 -9.41 25.00 12.34
C PRO A 133 -9.19 23.67 11.63
N CYS A 134 -7.95 23.19 11.67
CA CYS A 134 -7.60 21.92 11.03
C CYS A 134 -6.45 21.22 11.76
N THR A 135 -6.54 19.90 11.75
CA THR A 135 -5.57 19.06 12.47
C THR A 135 -4.33 18.81 11.61
N SER A 136 -3.19 18.50 12.23
CA SER A 136 -1.99 18.02 11.53
C SER A 136 -2.28 16.85 10.58
N LYS A 137 -3.27 16.02 10.90
CA LYS A 137 -3.67 14.89 10.06
C LYS A 137 -4.30 15.37 8.74
N MET A 138 -5.12 16.42 8.78
CA MET A 138 -5.78 16.97 7.60
C MET A 138 -4.77 17.54 6.62
N TYR A 139 -3.83 18.39 7.05
CA TYR A 139 -2.77 18.91 6.17
C TYR A 139 -1.92 17.82 5.57
N TYR A 140 -1.53 16.85 6.39
CA TYR A 140 -0.76 15.72 5.91
C TYR A 140 -1.50 14.99 4.79
N LEU A 141 -2.78 14.64 5.00
CA LEU A 141 -3.57 13.91 4.00
C LEU A 141 -3.80 14.75 2.74
N LYS A 142 -4.15 16.04 2.87
CA LYS A 142 -4.34 16.96 1.75
C LYS A 142 -3.07 17.05 0.90
N ARG A 143 -1.91 17.28 1.52
CA ARG A 143 -0.65 17.40 0.78
C ARG A 143 -0.23 16.10 0.10
N ILE A 144 -0.48 14.96 0.73
CA ILE A 144 -0.24 13.65 0.11
C ILE A 144 -1.16 13.45 -1.09
N GLU A 145 -2.43 13.82 -0.99
CA GLU A 145 -3.38 13.75 -2.10
C GLU A 145 -2.91 14.63 -3.28
N ASP A 146 -2.43 15.84 -3.03
CA ASP A 146 -1.85 16.70 -4.07
C ASP A 146 -0.62 16.06 -4.74
N CYS A 147 0.27 15.42 -3.96
CA CYS A 147 1.44 14.71 -4.48
C CYS A 147 1.05 13.47 -5.30
N VAL A 148 0.04 12.73 -4.88
CA VAL A 148 -0.39 11.46 -5.49
C VAL A 148 -1.24 11.70 -6.74
N THR A 149 -2.14 12.67 -6.73
CA THR A 149 -3.02 13.00 -7.87
C THR A 149 -2.23 13.45 -9.10
N ALA A 150 -1.09 14.10 -8.89
CA ALA A 150 -0.12 14.42 -9.95
C ALA A 150 0.53 13.18 -10.58
N VAL A 151 0.52 12.03 -9.89
CA VAL A 151 1.16 10.77 -10.30
C VAL A 151 0.10 9.68 -10.46
N LYS A 152 -0.79 9.79 -11.46
CA LYS A 152 -1.69 8.68 -11.82
C LYS A 152 -0.87 7.40 -12.01
N ALA A 153 -1.29 6.31 -11.38
CA ALA A 153 -0.57 5.04 -11.40
C ALA A 153 -0.44 4.53 -12.86
N ARG A 154 0.80 4.52 -13.38
CA ARG A 154 1.13 4.06 -14.74
C ARG A 154 0.62 2.64 -15.03
N SER A 155 0.52 1.83 -13.99
CA SER A 155 -0.04 0.48 -14.02
C SER A 155 -1.52 0.46 -14.39
N GLU A 156 -2.33 1.34 -13.81
CA GLU A 156 -3.77 1.43 -14.09
C GLU A 156 -4.04 1.78 -15.55
N LEU A 157 -3.30 2.77 -16.07
CA LEU A 157 -3.37 3.16 -17.49
C LEU A 157 -3.02 1.97 -18.39
N ALA A 158 -1.96 1.23 -18.07
CA ALA A 158 -1.50 0.12 -18.89
C ALA A 158 -2.49 -1.07 -18.88
N TRP A 159 -3.20 -1.29 -17.78
CA TRP A 159 -4.25 -2.32 -17.71
C TRP A 159 -5.55 -1.87 -18.39
N ASN A 160 -5.93 -0.59 -18.27
CA ASN A 160 -7.07 -0.03 -19.00
C ASN A 160 -6.85 -0.11 -20.51
N GLN A 161 -5.62 0.11 -21.00
CA GLN A 161 -5.28 -0.08 -22.42
C GLN A 161 -5.46 -1.53 -22.88
N ARG A 162 -5.19 -2.51 -22.01
CA ARG A 162 -5.30 -3.94 -22.35
C ARG A 162 -6.74 -4.45 -22.28
N PHE A 163 -7.47 -4.12 -21.21
CA PHE A 163 -8.78 -4.69 -20.92
C PHE A 163 -9.96 -3.77 -21.25
N GLY A 164 -9.68 -2.55 -21.71
CA GLY A 164 -10.68 -1.54 -22.03
C GLY A 164 -11.22 -0.78 -20.81
N PRO A 165 -12.10 0.21 -21.06
CA PRO A 165 -12.80 0.94 -20.00
C PRO A 165 -13.79 -0.01 -19.30
N GLY A 166 -13.77 -0.04 -17.96
CA GLY A 166 -14.62 -0.94 -17.17
C GLY A 166 -13.94 -1.57 -15.94
N LEU A 167 -12.66 -1.25 -15.70
CA LEU A 167 -11.96 -1.57 -14.46
C LEU A 167 -12.34 -0.59 -13.35
N ILE A 168 -12.90 -1.12 -12.26
CA ILE A 168 -13.23 -0.35 -11.06
C ILE A 168 -12.04 -0.43 -10.10
N TRP A 169 -11.08 0.47 -10.25
CA TRP A 169 -9.79 0.43 -9.56
C TRP A 169 -9.89 0.40 -8.03
N LYS A 170 -10.80 1.17 -7.44
CA LYS A 170 -11.02 1.15 -5.99
C LYS A 170 -11.38 -0.25 -5.46
N GLU A 171 -12.18 -1.02 -6.20
CA GLU A 171 -12.54 -2.38 -5.79
C GLU A 171 -11.40 -3.38 -6.05
N ILE A 172 -10.63 -3.21 -7.13
CA ILE A 172 -9.43 -4.02 -7.41
C ILE A 172 -8.42 -3.86 -6.27
N TRP A 173 -8.10 -2.62 -5.92
CA TRP A 173 -7.14 -2.32 -4.88
C TRP A 173 -7.62 -2.74 -3.49
N LYS A 174 -8.91 -2.59 -3.21
CA LYS A 174 -9.54 -3.15 -2.01
C LYS A 174 -9.41 -4.66 -1.93
N ASP A 175 -9.56 -5.35 -3.06
CA ASP A 175 -9.42 -6.80 -3.15
C ASP A 175 -7.97 -7.25 -2.91
N VAL A 176 -6.99 -6.54 -3.48
CA VAL A 176 -5.55 -6.74 -3.23
C VAL A 176 -5.18 -6.49 -1.77
N ALA A 177 -5.73 -5.45 -1.15
CA ALA A 177 -5.42 -5.05 0.22
C ALA A 177 -6.17 -5.87 1.30
N ARG A 178 -6.99 -6.85 0.92
CA ARG A 178 -7.78 -7.64 1.88
C ARG A 178 -6.91 -8.33 2.91
N SER A 179 -7.20 -8.05 4.19
CA SER A 179 -6.55 -8.68 5.34
C SER A 179 -6.67 -10.21 5.37
N PHE A 180 -7.68 -10.78 4.69
CA PHE A 180 -7.89 -12.22 4.58
C PHE A 180 -6.74 -12.98 3.90
N ASN A 181 -6.00 -12.33 3.00
CA ASN A 181 -4.78 -12.88 2.43
C ASN A 181 -3.59 -12.51 3.31
N ASP A 182 -2.63 -13.40 3.50
CA ASP A 182 -1.43 -13.11 4.27
C ASP A 182 -0.58 -12.00 3.60
N PRO A 183 0.33 -11.35 4.34
CA PRO A 183 1.13 -10.25 3.80
C PRO A 183 1.95 -10.60 2.55
N VAL A 184 2.39 -11.86 2.39
CA VAL A 184 3.19 -12.29 1.23
C VAL A 184 2.30 -12.33 -0.01
N LEU A 185 1.11 -12.92 0.10
CA LEU A 185 0.14 -12.93 -1.01
C LEU A 185 -0.31 -11.52 -1.39
N ARG A 186 -0.53 -10.63 -0.41
CA ARG A 186 -0.91 -9.24 -0.69
C ARG A 186 0.21 -8.48 -1.41
N ASP A 187 1.47 -8.63 -0.98
CA ASP A 187 2.62 -8.03 -1.67
C ASP A 187 2.76 -8.60 -3.09
N PHE A 188 2.59 -9.91 -3.27
CA PHE A 188 2.62 -10.56 -4.57
C PHE A 188 1.55 -10.01 -5.54
N ASP A 189 0.29 -9.93 -5.11
CA ASP A 189 -0.80 -9.40 -5.93
C ASP A 189 -0.63 -7.89 -6.18
N TRP A 190 -0.21 -7.14 -5.16
CA TRP A 190 0.11 -5.72 -5.29
C TRP A 190 1.18 -5.50 -6.35
N ARG A 191 2.25 -6.32 -6.35
CA ARG A 191 3.28 -6.29 -7.39
C ARG A 191 2.74 -6.68 -8.76
N THR A 192 1.84 -7.65 -8.82
CA THR A 192 1.21 -8.08 -10.07
C THR A 192 0.38 -6.95 -10.69
N VAL A 193 -0.49 -6.30 -9.89
CA VAL A 193 -1.34 -5.18 -10.36
C VAL A 193 -0.50 -3.96 -10.71
N HIS A 194 0.58 -3.67 -9.98
CA HIS A 194 1.53 -2.61 -10.38
C HIS A 194 2.39 -2.97 -11.59
N ARG A 195 2.28 -4.19 -12.13
CA ARG A 195 3.15 -4.74 -13.18
C ARG A 195 4.63 -4.75 -12.77
N VAL A 196 4.88 -4.84 -11.47
CA VAL A 196 6.19 -4.84 -10.83
C VAL A 196 6.70 -6.23 -10.40
N LEU A 197 6.00 -7.31 -10.74
CA LEU A 197 6.45 -8.67 -10.43
C LEU A 197 7.84 -9.02 -11.06
N PRO A 198 8.76 -9.68 -10.33
CA PRO A 198 10.09 -10.02 -10.82
C PRO A 198 10.06 -11.25 -11.73
N VAL A 199 9.68 -11.04 -12.99
CA VAL A 199 9.75 -12.06 -14.04
C VAL A 199 11.05 -11.94 -14.83
N ASN A 200 11.53 -13.03 -15.43
CA ASN A 200 12.84 -13.04 -16.11
C ASN A 200 12.96 -11.98 -17.22
N PHE A 201 11.90 -11.65 -17.96
CA PHE A 201 11.92 -10.54 -18.92
C PHE A 201 12.40 -9.23 -18.30
N ARG A 202 11.99 -8.96 -17.06
CA ARG A 202 12.35 -7.73 -16.35
C ARG A 202 13.68 -7.84 -15.65
N VAL A 203 13.97 -8.99 -15.05
CA VAL A 203 15.27 -9.23 -14.42
C VAL A 203 16.38 -9.12 -15.46
N HIS A 204 16.20 -9.68 -16.65
CA HIS A 204 17.14 -9.58 -17.78
C HIS A 204 17.47 -8.12 -18.15
N LYS A 205 16.52 -7.18 -18.02
CA LYS A 205 16.77 -5.76 -18.31
C LYS A 205 17.77 -5.11 -17.36
N TRP A 206 17.86 -5.60 -16.13
CA TRP A 206 18.81 -5.12 -15.11
C TRP A 206 20.07 -5.97 -15.05
N TYR A 207 19.93 -7.26 -15.33
CA TYR A 207 20.98 -8.27 -15.26
C TYR A 207 20.99 -9.07 -16.55
N SER A 208 21.67 -8.57 -17.58
CA SER A 208 21.73 -9.18 -18.92
C SER A 208 22.25 -10.62 -18.95
N ARG A 209 22.92 -11.05 -17.87
CA ARG A 209 23.43 -12.43 -17.68
C ARG A 209 22.31 -13.44 -17.44
N ILE A 210 21.15 -12.99 -16.97
CA ILE A 210 20.00 -13.85 -16.65
C ILE A 210 19.11 -13.90 -17.88
N SER A 211 18.92 -15.09 -18.46
CA SER A 211 18.06 -15.30 -19.64
C SER A 211 16.65 -14.78 -19.40
N SER A 212 16.05 -14.13 -20.40
CA SER A 212 14.66 -13.68 -20.36
C SER A 212 13.66 -14.81 -20.56
N ALA A 213 14.11 -16.03 -20.87
CA ALA A 213 13.25 -17.18 -21.08
C ALA A 213 12.52 -17.59 -19.78
N CYS A 214 11.32 -18.13 -19.94
CA CYS A 214 10.53 -18.69 -18.87
C CYS A 214 11.31 -19.78 -18.14
N ALA A 215 11.55 -19.58 -16.84
CA ALA A 215 12.23 -20.58 -16.01
C ALA A 215 11.53 -21.95 -16.01
N ARG A 216 10.25 -21.99 -16.40
CA ARG A 216 9.42 -23.19 -16.34
C ARG A 216 9.32 -23.94 -17.66
N CYS A 217 8.96 -23.26 -18.76
CA CYS A 217 8.80 -23.92 -20.05
C CYS A 217 10.00 -23.74 -20.97
N GLY A 218 10.88 -22.76 -20.73
CA GLY A 218 12.05 -22.47 -21.57
C GLY A 218 11.74 -21.91 -22.97
N GLU A 219 10.52 -22.08 -23.48
CA GLU A 219 10.16 -21.78 -24.87
C GLU A 219 9.88 -20.30 -25.17
N ARG A 220 9.42 -19.53 -24.19
CA ARG A 220 8.94 -18.15 -24.39
C ARG A 220 9.55 -17.19 -23.38
N VAL A 221 9.56 -15.91 -23.72
CA VAL A 221 9.95 -14.83 -22.82
C VAL A 221 9.03 -14.81 -21.60
N GLU A 222 9.62 -14.71 -20.41
CA GLU A 222 8.89 -14.72 -19.15
C GLU A 222 8.30 -13.34 -18.84
N THR A 223 7.11 -13.06 -19.36
CA THR A 223 6.29 -11.91 -18.93
C THR A 223 5.38 -12.29 -17.77
N ILE A 224 4.76 -11.30 -17.10
CA ILE A 224 3.78 -11.54 -16.04
C ILE A 224 2.63 -12.40 -16.57
N GLU A 225 2.16 -12.11 -17.78
CA GLU A 225 1.06 -12.80 -18.42
C GLU A 225 1.46 -14.22 -18.84
N HIS A 226 2.71 -14.43 -19.28
CA HIS A 226 3.20 -15.77 -19.52
C HIS A 226 3.30 -16.58 -18.22
N THR A 227 3.95 -16.04 -17.19
CA THR A 227 4.16 -16.74 -15.91
C THR A 227 2.86 -17.07 -15.19
N LEU A 228 1.84 -16.22 -15.32
CA LEU A 228 0.58 -16.36 -14.59
C LEU A 228 -0.59 -16.89 -15.42
N ILE A 229 -0.54 -16.90 -16.75
CA ILE A 229 -1.66 -17.36 -17.60
C ILE A 229 -1.17 -18.27 -18.73
N HIS A 230 -0.29 -17.77 -19.60
CA HIS A 230 -0.06 -18.42 -20.90
C HIS A 230 0.89 -19.60 -20.86
N CYS A 231 1.70 -19.74 -19.80
CA CYS A 231 2.62 -20.87 -19.65
C CYS A 231 1.82 -22.20 -19.65
N PRO A 232 2.17 -23.19 -20.48
CA PRO A 232 1.44 -24.46 -20.57
C PRO A 232 1.21 -25.12 -19.22
N MET A 233 2.23 -25.10 -18.35
CA MET A 233 2.17 -25.68 -17.02
C MET A 233 1.17 -24.95 -16.10
N VAL A 234 0.96 -23.64 -16.28
CA VAL A 234 0.03 -22.84 -15.45
C VAL A 234 -1.42 -23.07 -15.85
N LYS A 235 -1.66 -23.39 -17.14
CA LYS A 235 -3.01 -23.69 -17.63
C LYS A 235 -3.64 -24.86 -16.89
N GLU A 236 -2.86 -25.90 -16.54
CA GLU A 236 -3.34 -27.04 -15.76
C GLU A 236 -3.89 -26.62 -14.39
N MET A 237 -3.21 -25.69 -13.71
CA MET A 237 -3.66 -25.15 -12.43
C MET A 237 -4.98 -24.36 -12.58
N TRP A 238 -5.09 -23.49 -13.59
CA TRP A 238 -6.34 -22.74 -13.80
C TRP A 238 -7.51 -23.66 -14.15
N MET A 239 -7.27 -24.71 -14.93
CA MET A 239 -8.27 -25.75 -15.19
C MET A 239 -8.72 -26.46 -13.92
N PHE A 240 -7.80 -26.72 -12.98
CA PHE A 240 -8.15 -27.26 -11.67
C PHE A 240 -9.01 -26.29 -10.84
N ILE A 241 -8.62 -25.01 -10.74
CA ILE A 241 -9.38 -23.98 -10.02
C ILE A 241 -10.79 -23.85 -10.60
N LEU A 242 -10.91 -23.83 -11.93
CA LEU A 242 -12.19 -23.81 -12.63
C LEU A 242 -13.08 -25.02 -12.28
N LYS A 243 -12.51 -26.23 -12.30
CA LYS A 243 -13.24 -27.45 -11.90
C LYS A 243 -13.75 -27.37 -10.46
N LEU A 244 -12.96 -26.84 -9.52
CA LEU A 244 -13.41 -26.63 -8.15
C LEU A 244 -14.56 -25.63 -8.05
N CYS A 245 -14.48 -24.51 -8.77
CA CYS A 245 -15.54 -23.51 -8.77
C CYS A 245 -16.83 -24.05 -9.37
N ASN A 246 -16.75 -24.82 -10.45
CA ASN A 246 -17.92 -25.43 -11.11
C ASN A 246 -18.64 -26.47 -10.24
N ARG A 247 -17.96 -27.08 -9.26
CA ARG A 247 -18.62 -27.97 -8.28
C ARG A 247 -19.56 -27.23 -7.32
N ILE A 248 -19.31 -25.93 -7.11
CA ILE A 248 -20.08 -25.10 -6.17
C ILE A 248 -21.10 -24.26 -6.93
N ASP A 249 -20.72 -23.74 -8.08
CA ASP A 249 -21.55 -22.89 -8.93
C ASP A 249 -21.28 -23.23 -10.39
N ALA A 250 -22.20 -24.01 -10.98
CA ALA A 250 -22.10 -24.44 -12.38
C ALA A 250 -22.17 -23.28 -13.39
N SER A 251 -22.52 -22.06 -12.95
CA SER A 251 -22.59 -20.87 -13.81
C SER A 251 -21.22 -20.24 -14.13
N VAL A 252 -20.12 -20.75 -13.55
CA VAL A 252 -18.76 -20.23 -13.82
C VAL A 252 -18.28 -20.74 -15.20
N LEU A 253 -18.66 -20.04 -16.26
CA LEU A 253 -18.36 -20.38 -17.67
C LEU A 253 -16.89 -20.13 -18.09
N GLY A 254 -15.97 -19.98 -17.13
CA GLY A 254 -14.55 -19.72 -17.39
C GLY A 254 -14.01 -18.55 -16.59
N LEU A 255 -12.68 -18.46 -16.49
CA LEU A 255 -11.97 -17.35 -15.89
C LEU A 255 -11.32 -16.54 -17.01
N SER A 256 -11.74 -15.29 -17.18
CA SER A 256 -11.08 -14.37 -18.11
C SER A 256 -9.69 -13.99 -17.59
N GLU A 257 -8.79 -13.58 -18.47
CA GLU A 257 -7.47 -13.07 -18.09
C GLU A 257 -7.55 -11.90 -17.10
N ARG A 258 -8.58 -11.06 -17.25
CA ARG A 258 -8.87 -9.96 -16.32
C ARG A 258 -9.14 -10.49 -14.91
N ASN A 259 -9.92 -11.58 -14.78
CA ASN A 259 -10.16 -12.21 -13.48
C ASN A 259 -8.85 -12.81 -12.93
N MET A 260 -8.12 -13.51 -13.78
CA MET A 260 -6.88 -14.21 -13.41
C MET A 260 -5.74 -13.27 -13.03
N LEU A 261 -5.65 -12.05 -13.58
CA LEU A 261 -4.59 -11.09 -13.25
C LEU A 261 -5.00 -10.09 -12.17
N LEU A 262 -6.20 -9.52 -12.27
CA LEU A 262 -6.63 -8.41 -11.42
C LEU A 262 -7.62 -8.82 -10.31
N GLY A 263 -8.10 -10.07 -10.30
CA GLY A 263 -9.08 -10.52 -9.31
C GLY A 263 -10.43 -9.80 -9.40
N CYS A 264 -10.76 -9.20 -10.55
CA CYS A 264 -12.04 -8.53 -10.77
C CYS A 264 -13.16 -9.56 -10.91
N PHE A 265 -13.96 -9.86 -9.89
CA PHE A 265 -15.07 -10.81 -10.03
C PHE A 265 -16.42 -10.11 -9.99
N GLN A 266 -17.34 -10.53 -10.86
CA GLN A 266 -18.75 -10.18 -10.72
C GLN A 266 -19.32 -10.84 -9.45
N ARG A 267 -20.49 -10.37 -8.99
CA ARG A 267 -21.16 -10.94 -7.82
C ARG A 267 -21.68 -12.35 -8.16
N THR A 268 -20.89 -13.37 -7.84
CA THR A 268 -21.26 -14.80 -7.94
C THR A 268 -21.21 -15.47 -6.57
N LYS A 269 -21.82 -16.66 -6.44
CA LYS A 269 -21.77 -17.44 -5.19
C LYS A 269 -20.34 -17.91 -4.87
N THR A 270 -19.50 -18.07 -5.89
CA THR A 270 -18.09 -18.48 -5.78
C THR A 270 -17.11 -17.31 -5.60
N ARG A 271 -17.58 -16.06 -5.57
CA ARG A 271 -16.73 -14.86 -5.56
C ARG A 271 -15.67 -14.88 -4.47
N ASP A 272 -16.04 -15.21 -3.24
CA ASP A 272 -15.12 -15.16 -2.10
C ASP A 272 -14.13 -16.34 -2.11
N LEU A 273 -14.54 -17.49 -2.67
CA LEU A 273 -13.64 -18.59 -2.97
C LEU A 273 -12.64 -18.20 -4.07
N LEU A 274 -13.09 -17.55 -5.14
CA LEU A 274 -12.21 -17.08 -6.20
C LEU A 274 -11.19 -16.05 -5.67
N ARG A 275 -11.63 -15.13 -4.81
CA ARG A 275 -10.74 -14.17 -4.11
C ARG A 275 -9.72 -14.84 -3.19
N TYR A 276 -10.00 -16.07 -2.74
CA TYR A 276 -9.06 -16.88 -1.97
C TYR A 276 -8.06 -17.63 -2.84
N LEU A 277 -8.58 -18.30 -3.88
CA LEU A 277 -7.85 -19.24 -4.72
C LEU A 277 -6.94 -18.55 -5.73
N ILE A 278 -7.40 -17.48 -6.37
CA ILE A 278 -6.66 -16.82 -7.45
C ILE A 278 -5.31 -16.27 -6.96
N PRO A 279 -5.23 -15.48 -5.87
CA PRO A 279 -3.94 -14.99 -5.35
C PRO A 279 -2.96 -16.11 -5.02
N ARG A 280 -3.45 -17.18 -4.38
CA ARG A 280 -2.67 -18.37 -4.03
C ARG A 280 -2.14 -19.07 -5.27
N GLY A 281 -3.02 -19.36 -6.23
CA GLY A 281 -2.65 -20.01 -7.48
C GLY A 281 -1.59 -19.24 -8.25
N LYS A 282 -1.75 -17.91 -8.36
CA LYS A 282 -0.72 -17.06 -8.99
C LYS A 282 0.63 -17.14 -8.26
N ASN A 283 0.62 -17.02 -6.93
CA ASN A 283 1.85 -17.04 -6.14
C ASN A 283 2.56 -18.40 -6.22
N GLU A 284 1.81 -19.49 -6.13
CA GLU A 284 2.33 -20.85 -6.29
C GLU A 284 2.90 -21.09 -7.68
N CYS A 285 2.23 -20.57 -8.72
CA CYS A 285 2.81 -20.54 -10.06
C CYS A 285 4.15 -19.82 -10.05
N HIS A 286 4.22 -18.61 -9.52
CA HIS A 286 5.46 -17.83 -9.56
C HIS A 286 6.62 -18.47 -8.77
N ILE A 287 6.36 -19.06 -7.60
CA ILE A 287 7.39 -19.67 -6.74
C ILE A 287 7.91 -21.00 -7.32
N SER A 288 7.05 -21.81 -7.92
CA SER A 288 7.34 -23.19 -8.39
C SER A 288 8.20 -23.27 -9.66
N SER A 289 9.18 -22.39 -9.81
CA SER A 289 10.18 -22.38 -10.89
C SER A 289 11.01 -23.68 -11.04
N GLY A 290 10.79 -24.70 -10.19
CA GLY A 290 11.26 -26.08 -10.38
C GLY A 290 10.15 -27.13 -10.20
N ARG A 291 9.86 -27.90 -11.26
CA ARG A 291 9.02 -29.13 -11.32
C ARG A 291 7.63 -29.06 -10.64
N MET A 292 6.63 -28.62 -11.41
CA MET A 292 5.23 -28.53 -10.98
C MET A 292 4.52 -29.88 -10.71
N ARG A 293 5.01 -31.02 -11.25
CA ARG A 293 4.27 -32.30 -11.21
C ARG A 293 3.97 -32.84 -9.79
N LYS A 294 4.75 -32.49 -8.77
CA LYS A 294 4.44 -32.80 -7.35
C LYS A 294 3.73 -31.65 -6.62
N LEU A 295 3.82 -30.43 -7.14
CA LEU A 295 3.32 -29.21 -6.52
C LEU A 295 1.86 -28.91 -6.86
N THR A 296 1.36 -29.27 -8.05
CA THR A 296 -0.08 -29.13 -8.31
C THR A 296 -0.87 -29.93 -7.28
N VAL A 297 -0.46 -31.17 -6.98
CA VAL A 297 -1.08 -31.99 -5.93
C VAL A 297 -0.93 -31.37 -4.54
N LEU A 298 0.24 -30.82 -4.18
CA LEU A 298 0.42 -30.17 -2.86
C LEU A 298 -0.33 -28.85 -2.74
N CYS A 299 -0.39 -28.02 -3.78
CA CYS A 299 -1.21 -26.80 -3.82
C CYS A 299 -2.68 -27.15 -3.75
N ILE A 300 -3.11 -28.16 -4.51
CA ILE A 300 -4.47 -28.71 -4.46
C ILE A 300 -4.78 -29.19 -3.04
N LEU A 301 -3.93 -30.04 -2.45
CA LEU A 301 -4.09 -30.58 -1.10
C LEU A 301 -4.07 -29.48 -0.04
N ARG A 302 -3.22 -28.46 -0.18
CA ARG A 302 -3.13 -27.35 0.76
C ARG A 302 -4.36 -26.45 0.66
N ILE A 303 -4.82 -26.19 -0.56
CA ILE A 303 -6.06 -25.45 -0.81
C ILE A 303 -7.27 -26.23 -0.30
N THR A 304 -7.39 -27.53 -0.59
CA THR A 304 -8.52 -28.35 -0.12
C THR A 304 -8.48 -28.52 1.39
N CYS A 305 -7.30 -28.76 1.99
CA CYS A 305 -7.14 -28.87 3.44
C CYS A 305 -7.43 -27.54 4.15
N GLU A 306 -7.06 -26.39 3.58
CA GLU A 306 -7.43 -25.08 4.12
C GLU A 306 -8.94 -24.78 4.00
N ILE A 307 -9.57 -25.21 2.91
CA ILE A 307 -11.03 -25.10 2.71
C ILE A 307 -11.75 -25.99 3.72
N ASP A 308 -11.34 -27.25 3.85
CA ASP A 308 -11.91 -28.22 4.79
C ASP A 308 -11.69 -27.77 6.24
N TRP A 309 -10.51 -27.23 6.57
CA TRP A 309 -10.23 -26.68 7.89
C TRP A 309 -11.12 -25.47 8.21
N LYS A 310 -11.35 -24.54 7.26
CA LYS A 310 -12.27 -23.41 7.49
C LYS A 310 -13.74 -23.82 7.58
N GLN A 311 -14.17 -24.80 6.79
CA GLN A 311 -15.52 -25.34 6.91
C GLN A 311 -15.72 -26.05 8.25
N ASN A 312 -14.71 -26.79 8.71
CA ASN A 312 -14.73 -27.47 10.00
C ASN A 312 -14.54 -26.52 11.20
N SER A 313 -13.80 -25.43 11.07
CA SER A 313 -13.65 -24.45 12.16
C SER A 313 -14.95 -23.67 12.39
N VAL A 314 -15.68 -23.33 11.32
CA VAL A 314 -17.00 -22.67 11.39
C VAL A 314 -18.05 -23.64 11.97
N SER A 315 -17.99 -24.92 11.63
CA SER A 315 -18.88 -25.95 12.19
C SER A 315 -18.57 -26.23 13.67
N TRP A 316 -17.29 -26.18 14.08
CA TRP A 316 -16.87 -26.30 15.48
C TRP A 316 -17.42 -25.16 16.33
N THR A 317 -17.28 -23.90 15.90
CA THR A 317 -17.87 -22.74 16.60
C THR A 317 -19.38 -22.81 16.73
N ARG A 318 -20.10 -23.36 15.73
CA ARG A 318 -21.56 -23.57 15.81
C ARG A 318 -21.95 -24.74 16.71
N LYS A 319 -21.12 -25.78 16.81
CA LYS A 319 -21.34 -26.91 17.73
C LYS A 319 -21.07 -26.52 19.18
N THR A 320 -20.02 -25.75 19.46
CA THR A 320 -19.73 -25.25 20.81
C THR A 320 -20.74 -24.22 21.30
N LEU A 321 -21.26 -23.35 20.42
CA LEU A 321 -22.35 -22.43 20.77
C LEU A 321 -23.70 -23.13 20.98
N ARG A 322 -23.94 -24.29 20.34
CA ARG A 322 -25.14 -25.11 20.59
C ARG A 322 -25.04 -26.01 21.81
N GLN A 323 -23.83 -26.39 22.24
CA GLN A 323 -23.61 -27.19 23.45
C GLN A 323 -23.53 -26.34 24.72
N ASN A 324 -23.10 -25.07 24.62
CA ASN A 324 -23.04 -24.13 25.73
C ASN A 324 -24.20 -23.12 25.68
N GLY A 325 -25.44 -23.61 25.67
CA GLY A 325 -26.66 -22.80 25.48
C GLY A 325 -26.60 -21.41 26.15
N VAL A 326 -26.36 -20.40 25.31
CA VAL A 326 -26.57 -18.97 25.54
C VAL A 326 -27.23 -18.42 24.29
#